data_AF-V9LAQ0-F1
#
_entry.id   AF-V9LAQ0-F1
#
_cell.length_a   1.000
_cell.length_b   1.000
_cell.length_c   1.000
_cell.angle_alpha   90.00
_cell.angle_beta   90.00
_cell.angle_gamma   90.00
#
_symmetry.space_group_name_H-M   'P 1'
#
loop_
_entity.id
_entity.type
_entity.pdbx_description
1 polymer ?
#
loop_
_entity_poly.entity_id
_entity_poly.type
_entity_poly.pdbx_seq_one_letter_code
_entity_poly.pdbx_strand_id
1 'polypeptide(L)'
;IVLIAKWYEKLFGKFSNFNLCVTKAMQEDLKQNWNIKAITLYDCPPPIFRETPLELQHKLFKKLAYEYSQFTARIECVSPNMEQTAFTEMNLDTGIVTHVRGRPALLLSSTSWTEDEDFSILLKSLEEYEGFIIDGFPLPSLICVITGKGPLKEFYNKLIEKINFKYVHICTPWLEAEDYPVLLGSGDLGVCLHKSSSGLDLPMKVVDMFGCCLPVCAIHFQCLHELVKHEENGLIFKSSHELAEQLKVQRRS
;
A
#
# COMPACT_ATOMS: atom_id res chain seq x y z
N ILE A 1 -32.87 -11.58 -2.62
CA ILE A 1 -31.61 -12.37 -2.56
C ILE A 1 -30.87 -12.11 -1.25
N VAL A 2 -30.51 -10.86 -0.91
CA VAL A 2 -29.78 -10.53 0.35
C VAL A 2 -30.52 -10.94 1.63
N LEU A 3 -31.84 -10.75 1.72
CA LEU A 3 -32.62 -11.15 2.92
C LEU A 3 -32.69 -12.66 3.13
N ILE A 4 -32.77 -13.44 2.04
CA ILE A 4 -32.81 -14.90 2.08
C ILE A 4 -31.44 -15.46 2.45
N ALA A 5 -30.36 -14.87 1.92
CA ALA A 5 -28.99 -15.20 2.31
C ALA A 5 -28.73 -14.93 3.80
N LYS A 6 -29.12 -13.75 4.31
CA LYS A 6 -29.01 -13.42 5.74
C LYS A 6 -29.77 -14.40 6.63
N TRP A 7 -30.98 -14.80 6.22
CA TRP A 7 -31.79 -15.75 6.99
C TRP A 7 -31.15 -17.15 6.99
N TYR A 8 -30.68 -17.60 5.83
CA TYR A 8 -29.96 -18.87 5.67
C TYR A 8 -28.70 -18.91 6.53
N GLU A 9 -27.82 -17.91 6.43
CA GLU A 9 -26.60 -17.81 7.23
C GLU A 9 -26.93 -17.79 8.73
N LYS A 10 -28.02 -17.12 9.14
CA LYS A 10 -28.41 -17.00 10.56
C LYS A 10 -28.93 -18.29 11.16
N LEU A 11 -29.61 -19.10 10.35
CA LEU A 11 -30.07 -20.41 10.76
C LEU A 11 -28.93 -21.42 10.76
N PHE A 12 -28.21 -21.58 9.65
CA PHE A 12 -27.18 -22.61 9.52
C PHE A 12 -25.91 -22.29 10.31
N GLY A 13 -25.54 -21.02 10.48
CA GLY A 13 -24.39 -20.61 11.29
C GLY A 13 -24.53 -20.96 12.77
N LYS A 14 -25.76 -21.20 13.27
CA LYS A 14 -25.99 -21.70 14.64
C LYS A 14 -25.79 -23.20 14.80
N PHE A 15 -25.83 -23.95 13.70
CA PHE A 15 -25.73 -25.42 13.72
C PHE A 15 -24.32 -25.93 13.46
N SER A 16 -23.35 -25.05 13.21
CA SER A 16 -21.95 -25.43 13.09
C SER A 16 -21.36 -25.82 14.45
N ASN A 17 -20.54 -26.87 14.46
CA ASN A 17 -19.83 -27.31 15.66
C ASN A 17 -18.73 -26.33 16.10
N PHE A 18 -18.13 -25.62 15.15
CA PHE A 18 -17.10 -24.60 15.36
C PHE A 18 -17.32 -23.45 14.38
N ASN A 19 -17.16 -22.21 14.85
CA ASN A 19 -17.19 -21.01 14.02
C ASN A 19 -15.87 -20.26 14.17
N LEU A 20 -15.32 -19.80 13.05
CA LEU A 20 -14.14 -18.94 13.01
C LEU A 20 -14.53 -17.57 12.49
N CYS A 21 -13.80 -16.54 12.91
CA CYS A 21 -13.97 -15.17 12.44
C CYS A 21 -12.62 -14.44 12.41
N VAL A 22 -12.48 -13.44 11.54
CA VAL A 22 -11.18 -12.80 11.27
C VAL A 22 -10.82 -11.68 12.26
N THR A 23 -11.78 -11.24 13.07
CA THR A 23 -11.60 -10.17 14.06
C THR A 23 -12.40 -10.44 15.33
N LYS A 24 -12.01 -9.78 16.43
CA LYS A 24 -12.81 -9.71 17.66
C LYS A 24 -14.07 -8.88 17.43
N ALA A 25 -14.01 -7.84 16.60
CA ALA A 25 -15.19 -7.09 16.19
C ALA A 25 -16.26 -8.01 15.57
N MET A 26 -15.87 -8.87 14.62
CA MET A 26 -16.76 -9.84 14.01
C MET A 26 -17.21 -10.92 15.01
N GLN A 27 -16.32 -11.37 15.91
CA GLN A 27 -16.68 -12.31 16.97
C GLN A 27 -17.83 -11.78 17.84
N GLU A 28 -17.75 -10.51 18.24
CA GLU A 28 -18.78 -9.88 19.08
C GLU A 28 -20.06 -9.62 18.28
N ASP A 29 -19.97 -9.20 17.02
CA ASP A 29 -21.15 -9.06 16.14
C ASP A 29 -21.91 -10.38 15.97
N LEU A 30 -21.19 -11.47 15.66
CA LEU A 30 -21.76 -12.81 15.54
C LEU A 30 -22.44 -13.27 16.85
N LYS A 31 -21.83 -12.95 17.98
CA LYS A 31 -22.41 -13.29 19.29
C LYS A 31 -23.66 -12.48 19.58
N GLN A 32 -23.63 -11.16 19.39
CA GLN A 32 -24.75 -10.27 19.75
C GLN A 32 -25.92 -10.39 18.78
N ASN A 33 -25.65 -10.35 17.47
CA ASN A 33 -26.68 -10.25 16.44
C ASN A 33 -27.15 -11.62 15.94
N TRP A 34 -26.31 -12.65 16.09
CA TRP A 34 -26.56 -13.99 15.54
C TRP A 34 -26.58 -15.09 16.60
N ASN A 35 -26.20 -14.82 17.85
CA ASN A 35 -26.04 -15.83 18.91
C ASN A 35 -25.12 -16.98 18.48
N ILE A 36 -24.08 -16.65 17.70
CA ILE A 36 -23.05 -17.57 17.23
C ILE A 36 -21.79 -17.37 18.08
N LYS A 37 -21.27 -18.45 18.66
CA LYS A 37 -19.96 -18.42 19.35
C LYS A 37 -18.87 -18.76 18.34
N ALA A 38 -18.01 -17.78 18.07
CA ALA A 38 -16.87 -17.93 17.16
C ALA A 38 -15.54 -17.79 17.91
N ILE A 39 -14.47 -18.32 17.32
CA ILE A 39 -13.08 -18.13 17.75
C ILE A 39 -12.42 -17.20 16.73
N THR A 40 -11.71 -16.18 17.20
CA THR A 40 -10.97 -15.27 16.33
C THR A 40 -9.71 -15.95 15.82
N LEU A 41 -9.56 -16.02 14.50
CA LEU A 41 -8.38 -16.47 13.78
C LEU A 41 -7.99 -15.38 12.78
N TYR A 42 -6.96 -14.61 13.11
CA TYR A 42 -6.48 -13.52 12.27
C TYR A 42 -5.83 -14.04 11.00
N ASP A 43 -5.98 -13.28 9.92
CA ASP A 43 -5.30 -13.54 8.66
C ASP A 43 -3.78 -13.34 8.78
N CYS A 44 -3.03 -14.22 8.11
CA CYS A 44 -1.57 -14.15 7.99
C CYS A 44 -1.18 -14.01 6.52
N PRO A 45 -0.12 -13.25 6.21
CA PRO A 45 0.31 -13.11 4.83
C PRO A 45 0.85 -14.45 4.29
N PRO A 46 0.52 -14.81 3.04
CA PRO A 46 1.18 -15.91 2.36
C PRO A 46 2.71 -15.75 2.31
N PRO A 47 3.52 -16.83 2.36
CA PRO A 47 5.00 -16.74 2.40
C PRO A 47 5.67 -16.04 1.20
N ILE A 48 4.93 -15.82 0.11
CA ILE A 48 5.39 -15.05 -1.05
C ILE A 48 5.55 -13.56 -0.73
N PHE A 49 4.83 -13.05 0.26
CA PHE A 49 5.01 -11.70 0.80
C PHE A 49 6.13 -11.74 1.82
N ARG A 50 7.28 -11.24 1.40
CA ARG A 50 8.52 -11.18 2.17
C ARG A 50 9.36 -9.99 1.72
N GLU A 51 10.37 -9.63 2.50
CA GLU A 51 11.36 -8.64 2.10
C GLU A 51 11.99 -9.00 0.75
N THR A 52 12.16 -8.01 -0.13
CA THR A 52 12.67 -8.22 -1.48
C THR A 52 14.18 -7.93 -1.54
N PRO A 53 15.04 -8.91 -1.91
CA PRO A 53 16.46 -8.67 -2.15
C PRO A 53 16.71 -7.63 -3.25
N LEU A 54 17.73 -6.80 -3.09
CA LEU A 54 18.06 -5.69 -4.00
C LEU A 54 18.16 -6.10 -5.46
N GLU A 55 18.70 -7.29 -5.75
CA GLU A 55 18.84 -7.80 -7.11
C GLU A 55 17.47 -8.06 -7.76
N LEU A 56 16.48 -8.50 -6.98
CA LEU A 56 15.10 -8.65 -7.46
C LEU A 56 14.40 -7.30 -7.60
N GLN A 57 14.64 -6.36 -6.67
CA GLN A 57 14.14 -4.99 -6.80
C GLN A 57 14.64 -4.36 -8.11
N HIS A 58 15.95 -4.44 -8.38
CA HIS A 58 16.56 -3.88 -9.58
C HIS A 58 15.99 -4.49 -10.87
N LYS A 59 15.82 -5.81 -10.92
CA LYS A 59 15.18 -6.49 -12.07
C LYS A 59 13.76 -6.00 -12.29
N LEU A 60 12.95 -5.87 -11.23
CA LEU A 60 11.60 -5.35 -11.33
C LEU A 60 11.58 -3.89 -11.79
N PHE A 61 12.42 -3.03 -11.20
CA PHE A 61 12.48 -1.62 -11.57
C PHE A 61 12.91 -1.42 -13.02
N LYS A 62 13.84 -2.24 -13.52
CA LYS A 62 14.19 -2.25 -14.95
C LYS A 62 13.01 -2.64 -15.82
N LYS A 63 12.30 -3.71 -15.44
CA LYS A 63 11.09 -4.15 -16.15
C LYS A 63 10.07 -3.02 -16.24
N LEU A 64 9.80 -2.34 -15.12
CA LEU A 64 8.86 -1.22 -15.06
C LEU A 64 9.35 0.01 -15.83
N ALA A 65 10.66 0.27 -15.85
CA ALA A 65 11.25 1.42 -16.56
C ALA A 65 11.02 1.40 -18.08
N TYR A 66 10.74 0.24 -18.68
CA TYR A 66 10.39 0.16 -20.11
C TYR A 66 9.04 0.82 -20.44
N GLU A 67 8.09 0.78 -19.51
CA GLU A 67 6.73 1.31 -19.72
C GLU A 67 6.47 2.60 -18.92
N TYR A 68 7.11 2.74 -17.76
CA TYR A 68 6.85 3.80 -16.80
C TYR A 68 8.12 4.64 -16.60
N SER A 69 8.16 5.82 -17.20
CA SER A 69 9.30 6.74 -17.13
C SER A 69 9.66 7.17 -15.70
N GLN A 70 8.74 7.05 -14.75
CA GLN A 70 9.02 7.29 -13.32
C GLN A 70 10.11 6.35 -12.79
N PHE A 71 10.27 5.15 -13.37
CA PHE A 71 11.27 4.16 -12.97
C PHE A 71 12.60 4.28 -13.71
N THR A 72 12.70 5.12 -14.74
CA THR A 72 13.97 5.32 -15.48
C THR A 72 14.94 6.16 -14.65
N ALA A 73 16.24 5.98 -14.87
CA ALA A 73 17.26 6.80 -14.23
C ALA A 73 17.02 8.30 -14.52
N ARG A 74 17.11 9.14 -13.49
CA ARG A 74 16.88 10.60 -13.61
C ARG A 74 18.08 11.34 -14.19
N ILE A 75 19.27 10.76 -14.10
CA ILE A 75 20.53 11.28 -14.61
C ILE A 75 21.06 10.23 -15.58
N GLU A 76 21.46 10.65 -16.79
CA GLU A 76 22.17 9.75 -17.70
C GLU A 76 23.48 9.32 -17.03
N CYS A 77 23.63 8.01 -16.77
CA CYS A 77 24.85 7.46 -16.19
C CYS A 77 26.06 7.88 -17.02
N VAL A 78 26.97 8.64 -16.39
CA VAL A 78 28.24 9.06 -17.00
C VAL A 78 29.22 7.87 -17.12
N SER A 79 28.95 6.77 -16.42
CA SER A 79 29.81 5.58 -16.38
C SER A 79 29.24 4.47 -17.28
N PRO A 80 29.98 4.00 -18.30
CA PRO A 80 29.49 3.00 -19.25
C PRO A 80 29.27 1.60 -18.63
N ASN A 81 29.83 1.34 -17.45
CA ASN A 81 29.76 0.03 -16.77
C ASN A 81 28.70 -0.02 -15.66
N MET A 82 27.79 0.97 -15.60
CA MET A 82 26.72 1.02 -14.60
C MET A 82 25.36 0.98 -15.28
N GLU A 83 24.49 0.11 -14.80
CA GLU A 83 23.09 0.06 -15.19
C GLU A 83 22.23 0.64 -14.07
N GLN A 84 21.35 1.59 -14.38
CA GLN A 84 20.65 2.38 -13.36
C GLN A 84 19.15 2.50 -13.64
N THR A 85 18.36 2.48 -12.57
CA THR A 85 16.94 2.84 -12.53
C THR A 85 16.75 4.07 -11.64
N ALA A 86 15.52 4.55 -11.46
CA ALA A 86 15.25 5.64 -10.50
C ALA A 86 15.71 5.31 -9.07
N PHE A 87 15.78 4.03 -8.69
CA PHE A 87 15.98 3.60 -7.30
C PHE A 87 17.27 2.82 -7.05
N THR A 88 17.79 2.12 -8.05
CA THR A 88 18.90 1.16 -7.88
C THR A 88 19.89 1.24 -9.03
N GLU A 89 21.14 0.90 -8.75
CA GLU A 89 22.20 0.79 -9.74
C GLU A 89 22.94 -0.54 -9.58
N MET A 90 23.34 -1.12 -10.70
CA MET A 90 24.09 -2.36 -10.79
C MET A 90 25.42 -2.11 -11.49
N ASN A 91 26.51 -2.52 -10.87
CA ASN A 91 27.81 -2.55 -11.51
C ASN A 91 27.90 -3.78 -12.43
N LEU A 92 28.08 -3.57 -13.74
CA LEU A 92 28.04 -4.64 -14.74
C LEU A 92 29.25 -5.59 -14.66
N ASP A 93 30.38 -5.14 -14.11
CA ASP A 93 31.59 -5.96 -13.97
C ASP A 93 31.50 -6.93 -12.78
N THR A 94 30.86 -6.49 -11.69
CA THR A 94 30.80 -7.24 -10.41
C THR A 94 29.43 -7.85 -10.12
N GLY A 95 28.37 -7.37 -10.76
CA GLY A 95 26.97 -7.76 -10.50
C GLY A 95 26.39 -7.20 -9.20
N ILE A 96 27.14 -6.38 -8.46
CA ILE A 96 26.68 -5.82 -7.18
C ILE A 96 25.62 -4.75 -7.44
N VAL A 97 24.51 -4.84 -6.69
CA VAL A 97 23.41 -3.88 -6.73
C VAL A 97 23.41 -3.01 -5.47
N THR A 98 23.29 -1.70 -5.66
CA THR A 98 23.14 -0.72 -4.57
C THR A 98 21.99 0.22 -4.84
N HIS A 99 21.48 0.89 -3.80
CA HIS A 99 20.53 1.98 -3.98
C HIS A 99 21.23 3.20 -4.60
N VAL A 100 20.53 3.89 -5.51
CA VAL A 100 20.98 5.17 -6.06
C VAL A 100 21.00 6.21 -4.94
N ARG A 101 22.10 6.94 -4.81
CA ARG A 101 22.22 8.00 -3.82
C ARG A 101 21.22 9.13 -4.12
N GLY A 102 20.41 9.48 -3.13
CA GLY A 102 19.38 10.51 -3.29
C GLY A 102 18.21 10.09 -4.16
N ARG A 103 17.98 8.78 -4.33
CA ARG A 103 16.79 8.25 -4.99
C ARG A 103 15.50 8.85 -4.41
N PRO A 104 14.44 8.99 -5.21
CA PRO A 104 13.12 9.28 -4.67
C PRO A 104 12.66 8.19 -3.68
N ALA A 105 11.78 8.57 -2.76
CA ALA A 105 11.05 7.63 -1.93
C ALA A 105 9.95 6.94 -2.75
N LEU A 106 9.78 5.63 -2.55
CA LEU A 106 8.79 4.78 -3.20
C LEU A 106 7.59 4.57 -2.26
N LEU A 107 6.53 5.32 -2.50
CA LEU A 107 5.25 5.20 -1.81
C LEU A 107 4.35 4.23 -2.57
N LEU A 108 3.76 3.25 -1.89
CA LEU A 108 2.91 2.24 -2.50
C LEU A 108 1.50 2.33 -1.94
N SER A 109 0.48 2.32 -2.80
CA SER A 109 -0.89 2.08 -2.38
C SER A 109 -1.51 1.00 -3.26
N SER A 110 -1.88 -0.13 -2.65
CA SER A 110 -2.67 -1.14 -3.34
C SER A 110 -4.16 -0.84 -3.16
N THR A 111 -4.94 -1.05 -4.22
CA THR A 111 -6.35 -0.64 -4.23
C THR A 111 -7.17 -1.53 -5.15
N SER A 112 -8.44 -1.65 -4.82
CA SER A 112 -9.47 -2.26 -5.66
C SER A 112 -10.24 -1.20 -6.47
N TRP A 113 -9.89 0.08 -6.32
CA TRP A 113 -10.53 1.24 -6.95
C TRP A 113 -12.05 1.24 -6.76
N THR A 114 -12.50 0.89 -5.55
CA THR A 114 -13.92 0.92 -5.15
C THR A 114 -14.22 2.15 -4.31
N GLU A 115 -15.50 2.40 -4.03
CA GLU A 115 -15.96 3.53 -3.21
C GLU A 115 -15.50 3.43 -1.74
N ASP A 116 -15.13 2.24 -1.27
CA ASP A 116 -14.58 2.01 0.07
C ASP A 116 -13.17 2.61 0.26
N GLU A 117 -12.52 2.98 -0.84
CA GLU A 117 -11.17 3.53 -0.89
C GLU A 117 -11.22 4.96 -1.46
N ASP A 118 -11.37 5.95 -0.58
CA ASP A 118 -11.38 7.37 -0.99
C ASP A 118 -9.97 7.89 -1.29
N PHE A 119 -9.56 7.75 -2.56
CA PHE A 119 -8.27 8.22 -3.06
C PHE A 119 -8.11 9.74 -3.08
N SER A 120 -9.19 10.52 -2.90
CA SER A 120 -9.05 11.97 -2.76
C SER A 120 -8.21 12.34 -1.52
N ILE A 121 -8.21 11.48 -0.49
CA ILE A 121 -7.40 11.65 0.71
C ILE A 121 -5.91 11.53 0.38
N LEU A 122 -5.52 10.50 -0.38
CA LEU A 122 -4.13 10.32 -0.81
C LEU A 122 -3.71 11.47 -1.74
N LEU A 123 -4.51 11.81 -2.76
CA LEU A 123 -4.16 12.88 -3.70
C LEU A 123 -3.94 14.22 -2.99
N LYS A 124 -4.84 14.61 -2.07
CA LYS A 124 -4.67 15.84 -1.27
C LYS A 124 -3.43 15.77 -0.37
N SER A 125 -3.15 14.62 0.23
CA SER A 125 -1.96 14.47 1.07
C SER A 125 -0.66 14.65 0.26
N LEU A 126 -0.66 14.23 -1.01
CA LEU A 126 0.46 14.41 -1.93
C LEU A 126 0.60 15.87 -2.38
N GLU A 127 -0.50 16.59 -2.57
CA GLU A 127 -0.49 18.05 -2.79
C GLU A 127 0.09 18.81 -1.59
N GLU A 128 -0.30 18.44 -0.37
CA GLU A 128 0.29 19.00 0.86
C GLU A 128 1.79 18.67 0.99
N TYR A 129 2.19 17.41 0.71
CA TYR A 129 3.58 16.99 0.70
C TYR A 129 4.45 17.74 -0.32
N GLU A 130 3.94 17.95 -1.52
CA GLU A 130 4.58 18.78 -2.55
C GLU A 130 4.78 20.22 -2.04
N GLY A 131 3.76 20.78 -1.37
CA GLY A 131 3.83 22.09 -0.72
C GLY A 131 4.97 22.19 0.29
N PHE A 132 5.15 21.17 1.14
CA PHE A 132 6.28 21.14 2.07
C PHE A 132 7.64 21.19 1.37
N ILE A 133 7.81 20.50 0.24
CA ILE A 133 9.07 20.58 -0.52
C ILE A 133 9.27 21.99 -1.09
N ILE A 134 8.23 22.60 -1.63
CA ILE A 134 8.27 23.95 -2.19
C ILE A 134 8.61 25.00 -1.11
N ASP A 135 8.10 24.80 0.11
CA ASP A 135 8.37 25.64 1.29
C ASP A 135 9.77 25.41 1.89
N GLY A 136 10.58 24.54 1.29
CA GLY A 136 12.00 24.35 1.64
C GLY A 136 12.27 23.25 2.66
N PHE A 137 11.30 22.38 2.97
CA PHE A 137 11.57 21.23 3.81
C PHE A 137 12.47 20.22 3.07
N PRO A 138 13.49 19.63 3.75
CA PRO A 138 14.50 18.76 3.12
C PRO A 138 13.99 17.33 2.86
N LEU A 139 12.87 17.20 2.15
CA LEU A 139 12.19 15.96 1.83
C LEU A 139 12.62 15.42 0.45
N PRO A 140 12.67 14.09 0.25
CA PRO A 140 12.97 13.52 -1.06
C PRO A 140 11.81 13.74 -2.05
N SER A 141 12.11 13.73 -3.35
CA SER A 141 11.07 13.48 -4.35
C SER A 141 10.37 12.15 -4.06
N LEU A 142 9.12 12.04 -4.47
CA LEU A 142 8.29 10.88 -4.17
C LEU A 142 7.77 10.26 -5.47
N ILE A 143 7.86 8.94 -5.58
CA ILE A 143 7.18 8.17 -6.61
C ILE A 143 6.09 7.38 -5.92
N CYS A 144 4.83 7.75 -6.19
CA CYS A 144 3.66 7.09 -5.65
C CYS A 144 3.13 6.08 -6.68
N VAL A 145 3.21 4.80 -6.36
CA VAL A 145 2.68 3.73 -7.20
C VAL A 145 1.33 3.30 -6.65
N ILE A 146 0.29 3.46 -7.46
CA ILE A 146 -1.07 3.03 -7.13
C ILE A 146 -1.44 1.83 -8.00
N THR A 147 -1.49 0.64 -7.41
CA THR A 147 -1.68 -0.62 -8.14
C THR A 147 -3.15 -1.02 -8.21
N GLY A 148 -3.44 -2.14 -8.89
CA GLY A 148 -4.76 -2.75 -8.89
C GLY A 148 -5.71 -2.23 -9.97
N LYS A 149 -6.95 -2.74 -9.91
CA LYS A 149 -7.99 -2.57 -10.93
C LYS A 149 -9.36 -2.43 -10.28
N GLY A 150 -10.17 -1.52 -10.82
CA GLY A 150 -11.57 -1.41 -10.45
C GLY A 150 -12.26 -0.20 -11.08
N PRO A 151 -13.53 0.02 -10.75
CA PRO A 151 -14.41 0.94 -11.47
C PRO A 151 -13.98 2.41 -11.40
N LEU A 152 -13.35 2.85 -10.30
CA LEU A 152 -12.95 4.25 -10.13
C LEU A 152 -11.56 4.57 -10.69
N LYS A 153 -10.83 3.60 -11.26
CA LYS A 153 -9.44 3.82 -11.74
C LYS A 153 -9.37 4.94 -12.78
N GLU A 154 -10.24 4.90 -13.79
CA GLU A 154 -10.25 5.94 -14.84
C GLU A 154 -10.66 7.31 -14.31
N PHE A 155 -11.58 7.36 -13.35
CA PHE A 155 -11.99 8.60 -12.71
C PHE A 155 -10.81 9.28 -12.01
N TYR A 156 -10.07 8.52 -11.18
CA TYR A 156 -8.91 9.07 -10.47
C TYR A 156 -7.73 9.36 -11.41
N ASN A 157 -7.50 8.57 -12.45
CA ASN A 157 -6.48 8.88 -13.46
C ASN A 157 -6.73 10.26 -14.11
N LYS A 158 -7.98 10.60 -14.45
CA LYS A 158 -8.34 11.93 -14.97
C LYS A 158 -8.14 13.06 -13.97
N LEU A 159 -8.18 12.78 -12.66
CA LEU A 159 -7.83 13.76 -11.63
C LEU A 159 -6.32 13.91 -11.54
N ILE A 160 -5.58 12.81 -11.50
CA ILE A 160 -4.11 12.76 -11.45
C ILE A 160 -3.50 13.54 -12.63
N GLU A 161 -4.03 13.37 -13.85
CA GLU A 161 -3.57 14.09 -15.05
C GLU A 161 -3.69 15.61 -14.96
N LYS A 162 -4.56 16.12 -14.09
CA LYS A 162 -4.76 17.57 -13.89
C LYS A 162 -3.85 18.15 -12.83
N ILE A 163 -3.23 17.32 -12.00
CA ILE A 163 -2.36 17.77 -10.92
C ILE A 163 -0.95 17.99 -11.50
N ASN A 164 -0.40 19.18 -11.28
CA ASN A 164 0.93 19.55 -11.78
C ASN A 164 1.97 19.45 -10.67
N PHE A 165 2.48 18.24 -10.44
CA PHE A 165 3.56 18.00 -9.48
C PHE A 165 4.94 18.21 -10.09
N LYS A 166 5.88 18.74 -9.31
CA LYS A 166 7.30 18.84 -9.65
C LYS A 166 8.15 17.79 -8.93
N TYR A 167 7.82 17.46 -7.69
CA TYR A 167 8.61 16.54 -6.85
C TYR A 167 7.91 15.22 -6.56
N VAL A 168 6.58 15.19 -6.64
CA VAL A 168 5.77 13.97 -6.60
C VAL A 168 5.51 13.46 -8.02
N HIS A 169 5.60 12.15 -8.22
CA HIS A 169 5.20 11.51 -9.47
C HIS A 169 4.28 10.33 -9.15
N ILE A 170 3.11 10.29 -9.78
CA ILE A 170 2.17 9.19 -9.61
C ILE A 170 2.29 8.26 -10.81
N CYS A 171 2.28 6.96 -10.53
CA CYS A 171 2.30 5.89 -11.52
C CYS A 171 1.22 4.87 -11.17
N THR A 172 0.44 4.38 -12.15
CA THR A 172 -0.66 3.44 -11.91
C THR A 172 -0.48 2.12 -12.67
N PRO A 173 0.64 1.41 -12.47
CA PRO A 173 1.08 0.34 -13.34
C PRO A 173 0.14 -0.87 -13.27
N TRP A 174 0.09 -1.59 -14.39
CA TRP A 174 -0.33 -3.00 -14.35
C TRP A 174 0.85 -3.83 -13.82
N LEU A 175 0.56 -4.78 -12.93
CA LEU A 175 1.56 -5.68 -12.37
C LEU A 175 1.09 -7.11 -12.56
N GLU A 176 2.03 -7.98 -12.92
CA GLU A 176 1.80 -9.41 -12.85
C GLU A 176 1.70 -9.84 -11.39
N ALA A 177 0.97 -10.94 -11.14
CA ALA A 177 0.76 -11.43 -9.77
C ALA A 177 2.07 -11.70 -9.01
N GLU A 178 3.12 -12.12 -9.73
CA GLU A 178 4.44 -12.40 -9.18
C GLU A 178 5.26 -11.13 -8.89
N ASP A 179 5.00 -10.03 -9.61
CA ASP A 179 5.69 -8.76 -9.42
C ASP A 179 5.15 -7.98 -8.21
N TYR A 180 3.88 -8.22 -7.84
CA TYR A 180 3.23 -7.46 -6.76
C TYR A 180 3.93 -7.63 -5.40
N PRO A 181 4.23 -8.85 -4.89
CA PRO A 181 4.99 -9.01 -3.65
C PRO A 181 6.40 -8.42 -3.75
N VAL A 182 7.05 -8.55 -4.92
CA VAL A 182 8.39 -7.98 -5.16
C VAL A 182 8.33 -6.46 -5.02
N LEU A 183 7.33 -5.80 -5.62
CA LEU A 183 7.13 -4.36 -5.50
C LEU A 183 6.88 -3.94 -4.05
N LEU A 184 5.97 -4.63 -3.35
CA LEU A 184 5.68 -4.33 -1.94
C LEU A 184 6.93 -4.38 -1.07
N GLY A 185 7.74 -5.44 -1.20
CA GLY A 185 9.00 -5.57 -0.47
C GLY A 185 10.13 -4.67 -0.98
N SER A 186 9.89 -3.86 -2.01
CA SER A 186 10.81 -2.84 -2.51
C SER A 186 10.43 -1.41 -2.08
N GLY A 187 9.23 -1.23 -1.50
CA GLY A 187 8.71 0.08 -1.13
C GLY A 187 9.34 0.66 0.13
N ASP A 188 9.25 1.98 0.28
CA ASP A 188 9.65 2.66 1.52
C ASP A 188 8.49 2.80 2.50
N LEU A 189 7.27 2.99 1.97
CA LEU A 189 6.05 3.14 2.75
C LEU A 189 4.84 2.63 1.96
N GLY A 190 3.96 1.89 2.64
CA GLY A 190 2.63 1.51 2.17
C GLY A 190 1.55 2.45 2.71
N VAL A 191 0.57 2.80 1.89
CA VAL A 191 -0.62 3.54 2.29
C VAL A 191 -1.85 2.71 1.98
N CYS A 192 -2.62 2.38 3.03
CA CYS A 192 -3.88 1.67 2.91
C CYS A 192 -5.06 2.60 3.18
N LEU A 193 -5.86 2.82 2.14
CA LEU A 193 -7.12 3.58 2.22
C LEU A 193 -8.35 2.69 2.40
N HIS A 194 -8.17 1.37 2.44
CA HIS A 194 -9.27 0.43 2.54
C HIS A 194 -9.94 0.53 3.90
N LYS A 195 -11.24 0.84 3.89
CA LYS A 195 -12.13 0.72 5.05
C LYS A 195 -13.08 -0.44 4.81
N SER A 196 -13.25 -1.30 5.80
CA SER A 196 -14.35 -2.27 5.75
C SER A 196 -15.67 -1.53 5.89
N SER A 197 -16.57 -1.65 4.91
CA SER A 197 -17.91 -1.04 4.97
C SER A 197 -18.76 -1.63 6.11
N SER A 198 -18.47 -2.87 6.53
CA SER A 198 -19.06 -3.48 7.73
C SER A 198 -18.41 -2.97 9.02
N GLY A 199 -17.17 -2.49 8.94
CA GLY A 199 -16.33 -2.14 10.09
C GLY A 199 -15.80 -3.36 10.86
N LEU A 200 -16.01 -4.57 10.33
CA LEU A 200 -15.68 -5.83 10.99
C LEU A 200 -14.47 -6.52 10.36
N ASP A 201 -14.16 -6.25 9.09
CA ASP A 201 -13.10 -6.93 8.35
C ASP A 201 -11.78 -6.15 8.37
N LEU A 202 -10.66 -6.87 8.44
CA LEU A 202 -9.33 -6.27 8.36
C LEU A 202 -8.89 -6.10 6.91
N PRO A 203 -8.06 -5.08 6.60
CA PRO A 203 -7.59 -4.86 5.25
C PRO A 203 -6.48 -5.85 4.92
N MET A 204 -6.78 -6.87 4.12
CA MET A 204 -5.80 -7.87 3.65
C MET A 204 -4.56 -7.25 3.00
N LYS A 205 -4.72 -6.09 2.35
CA LYS A 205 -3.63 -5.32 1.76
C LYS A 205 -2.56 -4.91 2.78
N VAL A 206 -2.95 -4.60 4.01
CA VAL A 206 -1.99 -4.28 5.09
C VAL A 206 -1.28 -5.54 5.57
N VAL A 207 -1.98 -6.67 5.60
CA VAL A 207 -1.40 -7.98 5.93
C VAL A 207 -0.29 -8.32 4.91
N ASP A 208 -0.56 -8.14 3.62
CA ASP A 208 0.43 -8.33 2.54
C ASP A 208 1.65 -7.41 2.71
N MET A 209 1.41 -6.11 2.96
CA MET A 209 2.48 -5.11 3.18
C MET A 209 3.35 -5.48 4.39
N PHE A 210 2.75 -5.87 5.51
CA PHE A 210 3.48 -6.33 6.68
C PHE A 210 4.26 -7.63 6.41
N GLY A 211 3.71 -8.56 5.63
CA GLY A 211 4.44 -9.74 5.16
C GLY A 211 5.72 -9.36 4.42
N CYS A 212 5.66 -8.31 3.60
CA CYS A 212 6.80 -7.75 2.88
C CYS A 212 7.74 -6.86 3.72
N CYS A 213 7.53 -6.75 5.03
CA CYS A 213 8.25 -5.83 5.92
C CYS A 213 8.13 -4.34 5.52
N LEU A 214 7.10 -3.98 4.74
CA LEU A 214 6.82 -2.61 4.35
C LEU A 214 6.13 -1.86 5.51
N PRO A 215 6.66 -0.72 5.99
CA PRO A 215 5.96 0.14 6.94
C PRO A 215 4.62 0.62 6.35
N VAL A 216 3.59 0.78 7.17
CA VAL A 216 2.24 1.13 6.68
C VAL A 216 1.64 2.33 7.40
N CYS A 217 1.08 3.26 6.64
CA CYS A 217 0.06 4.21 7.09
C CYS A 217 -1.33 3.68 6.67
N ALA A 218 -2.25 3.50 7.61
CA ALA A 218 -3.59 2.99 7.32
C ALA A 218 -4.69 3.95 7.79
N ILE A 219 -5.72 4.12 6.96
CA ILE A 219 -6.84 5.00 7.30
C ILE A 219 -7.70 4.39 8.42
N HIS A 220 -8.01 5.18 9.43
CA HIS A 220 -8.77 4.73 10.60
C HIS A 220 -10.17 4.22 10.24
N PHE A 221 -10.52 3.07 10.82
CA PHE A 221 -11.89 2.57 10.96
C PHE A 221 -11.98 1.64 12.18
N GLN A 222 -13.20 1.20 12.51
CA GLN A 222 -13.55 0.60 13.81
C GLN A 222 -12.61 -0.53 14.28
N CYS A 223 -12.41 -1.59 13.49
CA CYS A 223 -11.61 -2.75 13.91
C CYS A 223 -10.13 -2.69 13.47
N LEU A 224 -9.68 -1.62 12.81
CA LEU A 224 -8.30 -1.53 12.30
C LEU A 224 -7.24 -1.76 13.38
N HIS A 225 -7.51 -1.32 14.61
CA HIS A 225 -6.61 -1.43 15.76
C HIS A 225 -6.22 -2.87 16.13
N GLU A 226 -6.96 -3.87 15.64
CA GLU A 226 -6.60 -5.28 15.79
C GLU A 226 -5.41 -5.68 14.91
N LEU A 227 -5.17 -4.97 13.79
CA LEU A 227 -4.07 -5.20 12.86
C LEU A 227 -2.97 -4.13 12.96
N VAL A 228 -3.36 -2.86 12.87
CA VAL A 228 -2.44 -1.71 12.90
C VAL A 228 -2.57 -1.00 14.23
N LYS A 229 -1.48 -0.95 14.98
CA LYS A 229 -1.35 -0.23 16.25
C LYS A 229 -0.47 0.99 16.02
N HIS A 230 -1.08 2.16 16.20
CA HIS A 230 -0.44 3.44 15.94
C HIS A 230 0.88 3.56 16.71
N GLU A 231 1.95 3.95 16.01
CA GLU A 231 3.32 4.12 16.52
C GLU A 231 4.00 2.84 17.04
N GLU A 232 3.33 1.68 16.99
CA GLU A 232 3.91 0.38 17.35
C GLU A 232 4.37 -0.41 16.11
N ASN A 233 3.45 -0.68 15.19
CA ASN A 233 3.73 -1.44 13.96
C ASN A 233 3.31 -0.72 12.67
N GLY A 234 2.72 0.47 12.79
CA GLY A 234 2.32 1.31 11.67
C GLY A 234 1.77 2.64 12.16
N LEU A 235 1.35 3.49 11.23
CA LEU A 235 0.71 4.75 11.53
C LEU A 235 -0.77 4.71 11.12
N ILE A 236 -1.61 5.40 11.88
CA ILE A 236 -3.03 5.50 11.61
C ILE A 236 -3.32 6.96 11.33
N PHE A 237 -4.09 7.24 10.29
CA PHE A 237 -4.52 8.60 9.94
C PHE A 237 -6.02 8.65 9.71
N LYS A 238 -6.61 9.82 9.90
CA LYS A 238 -8.05 10.08 9.70
C LYS A 238 -8.33 11.07 8.57
N SER A 239 -7.33 11.82 8.12
CA SER A 239 -7.45 12.88 7.13
C SER A 239 -6.25 12.93 6.17
N SER A 240 -6.40 13.68 5.07
CA SER A 240 -5.29 13.93 4.13
C SER A 240 -4.13 14.65 4.81
N HIS A 241 -4.45 15.58 5.70
CA HIS A 241 -3.48 16.36 6.44
C HIS A 241 -2.65 15.49 7.39
N GLU A 242 -3.30 14.62 8.17
CA GLU A 242 -2.59 13.67 9.04
C GLU A 242 -1.68 12.74 8.23
N LEU A 243 -2.15 12.27 7.07
CA LEU A 243 -1.31 11.46 6.18
C LEU A 243 -0.11 12.28 5.66
N ALA A 244 -0.30 13.52 5.20
CA ALA A 244 0.78 14.38 4.71
C ALA A 244 1.86 14.63 5.78
N GLU A 245 1.43 14.89 7.03
CA GLU A 245 2.34 15.02 8.17
C GLU A 245 3.12 13.73 8.45
N GLN A 246 2.49 12.56 8.32
CA GLN A 246 3.17 11.27 8.47
C GLN A 246 4.17 11.00 7.33
N LEU A 247 3.85 11.40 6.09
CA LEU A 247 4.77 11.32 4.94
C LEU A 247 6.02 12.19 5.15
N LYS A 248 5.92 13.30 5.87
CA LYS A 248 7.05 14.19 6.21
C LYS A 248 8.05 13.54 7.17
N VAL A 249 7.59 12.70 8.10
CA VAL A 249 8.38 12.23 9.26
C VAL A 249 9.22 10.98 8.95
N GLN A 250 8.91 10.22 7.90
CA GLN A 250 9.63 8.98 7.60
C GLN A 250 10.96 9.21 6.86
N ARG A 251 11.96 9.61 7.63
CA ARG A 251 13.34 9.14 7.44
C ARG A 251 13.77 8.46 8.73
N ARG A 252 13.73 7.13 8.75
CA ARG A 252 14.70 6.37 9.54
C ARG A 252 15.72 5.85 8.54
N SER A 253 16.90 6.45 8.62
CA SER A 253 18.17 6.03 8.04
C SER A 253 18.42 4.54 8.18
#